data_AF-A0A6J0UYI4-F1
#
_entry.id   AF-A0A6J0UYI4-F1
#
_cell.length_a   1.000
_cell.length_b   1.000
_cell.length_c   1.000
_cell.angle_alpha   90.00
_cell.angle_beta   90.00
_cell.angle_gamma   90.00
#
_symmetry.space_group_name_H-M   'P 1'
#
loop_
_entity.id
_entity.type
_entity.pdbx_description
1 polymer ?
#
loop_
_entity_poly.entity_id
_entity_poly.type
_entity_poly.pdbx_seq_one_letter_code
_entity_poly.pdbx_strand_id
1 'polypeptide(L)'
;CGFNLSPHCPTLLYLPIQVAVETRSVIAWMEKIPFVLGGNLQGGELVVAYPYDMARSTWKTQEHTPTPDDHVFRWLAYSYASTHRLMTDARRRVCHTEDFQKEDGTVNGAAWHTVAGSINDFSYLHTNCFELSIYVGCDKYPHESELPEEWENNRESLIVFMEQVHRGIKGMVRDQHGKGIPNAIISVEGVNHDIRTASDGDYWRLLNPGEYVVTAKAEGYTTTTKNCAVGYDMGPTRCDFTINKTNMARIKEIMEKFGKQPISLSLRRARQRSRQRRQQYRLRSAV
;
A
#
# COMPACT_ATOMS: atom_id res chain seq x y z
N CYS A 1 -5.52 20.32 9.28
CA CYS A 1 -6.41 19.23 8.83
C CYS A 1 -5.60 18.29 7.94
N GLY A 2 -4.89 17.31 8.53
CA GLY A 2 -4.12 16.30 7.79
C GLY A 2 -4.96 15.07 7.47
N PHE A 3 -4.38 14.09 6.79
CA PHE A 3 -4.95 12.77 6.44
C PHE A 3 -5.02 11.81 7.64
N ASN A 4 -5.07 12.31 8.87
CA ASN A 4 -5.00 11.47 10.08
C ASN A 4 -6.26 10.62 10.25
N LEU A 5 -6.17 9.35 9.83
CA LEU A 5 -7.20 8.31 10.00
C LEU A 5 -6.70 7.14 10.87
N SER A 6 -5.80 7.40 11.82
CA SER A 6 -5.14 6.32 12.57
C SER A 6 -6.11 5.52 13.47
N PRO A 7 -6.08 4.17 13.44
CA PRO A 7 -6.83 3.29 14.35
C PRO A 7 -6.19 3.17 15.75
N HIS A 8 -5.11 3.91 16.03
CA HIS A 8 -4.34 3.85 17.28
C HIS A 8 -4.47 5.08 18.17
N CYS A 9 -5.52 5.89 18.01
CA CYS A 9 -5.90 6.90 19.00
C CYS A 9 -7.01 6.34 19.92
N PRO A 10 -6.72 5.87 21.15
CA PRO A 10 -7.71 5.21 22.01
C PRO A 10 -8.67 6.19 22.72
N THR A 11 -8.75 7.46 22.31
CA THR A 11 -9.46 8.48 23.11
C THR A 11 -10.30 9.51 22.34
N LEU A 12 -10.60 9.30 21.06
CA LEU A 12 -11.55 10.17 20.34
C LEU A 12 -12.64 9.38 19.62
N LEU A 13 -13.41 8.62 20.39
CA LEU A 13 -14.64 7.93 19.93
C LEU A 13 -15.86 8.87 19.75
N TYR A 14 -15.70 10.20 19.83
CA TYR A 14 -16.84 11.15 19.86
C TYR A 14 -16.67 12.49 19.14
N LEU A 15 -15.78 12.61 18.15
CA LEU A 15 -15.81 13.77 17.25
C LEU A 15 -15.64 13.30 15.80
N PRO A 16 -16.56 13.63 14.87
CA PRO A 16 -16.27 13.50 13.46
C PRO A 16 -15.13 14.46 13.17
N ILE A 17 -13.92 13.95 12.98
CA ILE A 17 -12.80 14.77 12.50
C ILE A 17 -13.26 15.34 11.16
N GLN A 18 -13.55 16.65 11.13
CA GLN A 18 -13.89 17.35 9.90
C GLN A 18 -12.64 17.41 9.04
N VAL A 19 -12.50 16.42 8.16
CA VAL A 19 -11.49 16.38 7.12
C VAL A 19 -11.84 17.46 6.07
N ALA A 20 -10.84 18.20 5.60
CA ALA A 20 -11.02 19.26 4.60
C ALA A 20 -11.61 18.70 3.28
N VAL A 21 -12.30 19.53 2.51
CA VAL A 21 -12.99 19.08 1.29
C VAL A 21 -12.01 18.56 0.24
N GLU A 22 -10.83 19.18 0.17
CA GLU A 22 -9.70 18.79 -0.67
C GLU A 22 -9.23 17.39 -0.29
N THR A 23 -8.97 17.17 1.00
CA THR A 23 -8.52 15.87 1.53
C THR A 23 -9.55 14.77 1.26
N ARG A 24 -10.85 15.02 1.47
CA ARG A 24 -11.90 14.03 1.13
C ARG A 24 -11.94 13.71 -0.36
N SER A 25 -11.73 14.72 -1.21
CA SER A 25 -11.76 14.53 -2.67
C SER A 25 -10.58 13.70 -3.14
N VAL A 26 -9.39 13.92 -2.56
CA VAL A 26 -8.19 13.11 -2.82
C VAL A 26 -8.40 11.67 -2.36
N ILE A 27 -8.94 11.43 -1.15
CA ILE A 27 -9.24 10.07 -0.66
C ILE A 27 -10.18 9.36 -1.64
N ALA A 28 -11.30 10.00 -2.02
CA ALA A 28 -12.25 9.41 -2.96
C ALA A 28 -11.65 9.14 -4.35
N TRP A 29 -10.70 9.97 -4.78
CA TRP A 29 -9.96 9.76 -6.03
C TRP A 29 -9.01 8.56 -5.95
N MET A 30 -8.28 8.44 -4.84
CA MET A 30 -7.34 7.34 -4.59
C MET A 30 -8.04 5.99 -4.39
N GLU A 31 -9.26 5.97 -3.85
CA GLU A 31 -10.07 4.75 -3.76
C GLU A 31 -10.60 4.27 -5.12
N LYS A 32 -10.74 5.19 -6.09
CA LYS A 32 -11.34 4.91 -7.40
C LYS A 32 -10.33 4.38 -8.42
N ILE A 33 -9.07 4.79 -8.32
CA ILE A 33 -8.02 4.45 -9.27
C ILE A 33 -6.96 3.63 -8.54
N PRO A 34 -6.51 2.48 -9.08
CA PRO A 34 -5.45 1.69 -8.47
C PRO A 34 -4.08 2.35 -8.69
N PHE A 35 -3.82 3.46 -7.99
CA PHE A 35 -2.52 4.12 -8.02
C PHE A 35 -1.43 3.20 -7.48
N VAL A 36 -0.29 3.19 -8.16
CA VAL A 36 0.88 2.35 -7.84
C VAL A 36 2.04 3.22 -7.34
N LEU A 37 2.29 4.34 -8.00
CA LEU A 37 3.34 5.29 -7.68
C LEU A 37 2.76 6.72 -7.76
N GLY A 38 3.11 7.56 -6.78
CA GLY A 38 2.71 8.95 -6.68
C GLY A 38 3.86 9.84 -6.21
N GLY A 39 3.79 11.13 -6.52
CA GLY A 39 4.76 12.12 -6.07
C GLY A 39 4.06 13.42 -5.70
N ASN A 40 4.23 13.85 -4.46
CA ASN A 40 3.71 15.11 -3.93
C ASN A 40 4.79 16.19 -4.02
N LEU A 41 4.62 17.14 -4.93
CA LEU A 41 5.57 18.23 -5.15
C LEU A 41 5.41 19.31 -4.09
N GLN A 42 6.53 19.71 -3.50
CA GLN A 42 6.62 20.73 -2.46
C GLN A 42 7.75 21.71 -2.76
N GLY A 43 7.72 22.87 -2.11
CA GLY A 43 8.80 23.86 -2.17
C GLY A 43 9.27 24.26 -0.78
N GLY A 44 10.44 24.90 -0.72
CA GLY A 44 11.06 25.37 0.52
C GLY A 44 12.28 24.58 0.96
N GLU A 45 12.69 23.57 0.20
CA GLU A 45 13.90 22.79 0.41
C GLU A 45 14.26 22.10 -0.92
N LEU A 46 15.42 21.45 -1.00
CA LEU A 46 15.83 20.71 -2.21
C LEU A 46 16.26 19.28 -1.83
N VAL A 47 15.28 18.39 -1.74
CA VAL A 47 15.43 17.00 -1.25
C VAL A 47 14.22 16.14 -1.63
N VAL A 48 14.41 14.83 -1.76
CA VAL A 48 13.31 13.87 -1.86
C VAL A 48 13.11 13.15 -0.53
N ALA A 49 11.98 13.40 0.13
CA ALA A 49 11.60 12.77 1.38
C ALA A 49 10.73 11.52 1.13
N TYR A 50 11.12 10.40 1.73
CA TYR A 50 10.40 9.13 1.63
C TYR A 50 9.81 8.68 2.97
N PRO A 51 8.70 7.91 2.97
CA PRO A 51 8.02 7.44 4.18
C PRO A 51 8.90 6.61 5.13
N TYR A 52 8.55 6.49 6.41
CA TYR A 52 7.43 7.18 7.06
C TYR A 52 7.75 8.63 7.38
N ASP A 53 6.72 9.49 7.34
CA ASP A 53 6.81 10.88 7.79
C ASP A 53 6.57 11.02 9.29
N MET A 54 5.81 10.10 9.90
CA MET A 54 5.57 10.10 11.34
C MET A 54 6.59 9.22 12.08
N ALA A 55 7.28 9.81 13.06
CA ALA A 55 8.16 9.08 13.96
C ALA A 55 7.39 8.01 14.75
N ARG A 56 8.01 6.83 14.92
CA ARG A 56 7.41 5.73 15.71
C ARG A 56 7.24 6.10 17.18
N SER A 57 8.20 6.84 17.73
CA SER A 57 8.15 7.32 19.10
C SER A 57 7.37 8.63 19.17
N THR A 58 6.27 8.64 19.93
CA THR A 58 5.36 9.82 20.07
C THR A 58 6.02 11.07 20.66
N TRP A 59 7.17 10.93 21.33
CA TRP A 59 7.92 12.02 21.97
C TRP A 59 9.15 12.47 21.19
N LYS A 60 9.54 11.76 20.11
CA LYS A 60 10.66 12.19 19.28
C LYS A 60 10.16 13.03 18.12
N THR A 61 10.81 14.18 17.92
CA THR A 61 10.53 15.07 16.80
C THR A 61 11.30 14.65 15.53
N GLN A 62 12.39 13.89 15.71
CA GLN A 62 13.23 13.33 14.65
C GLN A 62 13.64 11.90 15.03
N GLU A 63 13.28 10.93 14.20
CA GLU A 63 13.65 9.52 14.34
C GLU A 63 13.54 8.81 12.99
N HIS A 64 14.65 8.21 12.54
CA HIS A 64 14.64 7.37 11.34
C HIS A 64 13.64 6.21 11.50
N THR A 65 12.55 6.27 10.72
CA THR A 65 11.42 5.35 10.82
C THR A 65 11.19 4.68 9.46
N PRO A 66 11.82 3.52 9.20
CA PRO A 66 11.75 2.87 7.89
C PRO A 66 10.42 2.15 7.68
N THR A 67 9.98 2.06 6.43
CA THR A 67 8.86 1.20 6.02
C THR A 67 9.32 -0.24 5.79
N PRO A 68 8.40 -1.22 5.76
CA PRO A 68 8.71 -2.56 5.25
C PRO A 68 9.35 -2.57 3.85
N ASP A 69 9.03 -1.58 3.02
CA ASP A 69 9.53 -1.40 1.65
C ASP A 69 10.65 -0.33 1.55
N ASP A 70 11.38 -0.05 2.64
CA ASP A 70 12.38 1.02 2.74
C ASP A 70 13.38 1.02 1.57
N HIS A 71 13.86 -0.16 1.18
CA HIS A 71 14.80 -0.33 0.07
C HIS A 71 14.21 0.09 -1.29
N VAL A 72 12.90 -0.09 -1.50
CA VAL A 72 12.21 0.39 -2.72
C VAL A 72 12.04 1.90 -2.65
N PHE A 73 11.60 2.43 -1.51
CA PHE A 73 11.44 3.87 -1.30
C PHE A 73 12.73 4.66 -1.48
N ARG A 74 13.84 4.17 -0.92
CA ARG A 74 15.17 4.76 -1.11
C ARG A 74 15.61 4.74 -2.56
N TRP A 75 15.35 3.65 -3.28
CA TRP A 75 15.61 3.59 -4.72
C TRP A 75 14.77 4.60 -5.50
N LEU A 76 13.47 4.68 -5.23
CA LEU A 76 12.58 5.65 -5.88
C LEU A 76 13.01 7.09 -5.61
N ALA A 77 13.34 7.42 -4.36
CA ALA A 77 13.82 8.74 -3.99
C ALA A 77 15.15 9.08 -4.68
N TYR A 78 16.10 8.14 -4.65
CA TYR A 78 17.40 8.30 -5.31
C TYR A 78 17.26 8.44 -6.83
N SER A 79 16.34 7.70 -7.46
CA SER A 79 16.12 7.78 -8.91
C SER A 79 15.72 9.18 -9.36
N TYR A 80 14.93 9.90 -8.56
CA TYR A 80 14.58 11.29 -8.82
C TYR A 80 15.73 12.25 -8.51
N ALA A 81 16.33 12.10 -7.33
CA ALA A 81 17.36 13.03 -6.84
C ALA A 81 18.65 12.98 -7.68
N SER A 82 19.06 11.78 -8.11
CA SER A 82 20.28 11.58 -8.90
C SER A 82 20.20 12.15 -10.32
N THR A 83 18.99 12.24 -10.89
CA THR A 83 18.77 12.84 -12.22
C THR A 83 18.43 14.32 -12.15
N HIS A 84 18.19 14.86 -10.96
CA HIS A 84 17.90 16.28 -10.79
C HIS A 84 19.22 17.04 -10.82
N ARG A 85 19.29 18.08 -11.65
CA ARG A 85 20.57 18.79 -11.94
C ARG A 85 21.30 19.29 -10.71
N LEU A 86 20.53 19.75 -9.72
CA LEU A 86 21.07 20.41 -8.54
C LEU A 86 21.01 19.58 -7.25
N MET A 87 20.17 18.54 -7.12
CA MET A 87 19.97 17.88 -5.81
C MET A 87 21.27 17.21 -5.32
N THR A 88 22.03 16.64 -6.24
CA THR A 88 23.29 15.93 -5.98
C THR A 88 24.55 16.72 -6.37
N ASP A 89 24.45 17.98 -6.86
CA ASP A 89 25.64 18.77 -7.24
C ASP A 89 26.36 19.34 -6.01
N ALA A 90 27.52 18.77 -5.65
CA ALA A 90 28.35 19.15 -4.51
C ALA A 90 28.76 20.64 -4.44
N ARG A 91 28.59 21.41 -5.51
CA ARG A 91 28.89 22.86 -5.54
C ARG A 91 27.70 23.73 -5.19
N ARG A 92 26.51 23.15 -5.00
CA ARG A 92 25.32 23.93 -4.67
C ARG A 92 25.44 24.57 -3.30
N ARG A 93 24.67 25.65 -3.12
CA ARG A 93 24.43 26.19 -1.79
C ARG A 93 23.36 25.34 -1.08
N VAL A 94 23.60 25.02 0.19
CA VAL A 94 22.58 24.49 1.09
C VAL A 94 21.40 25.47 1.14
N CYS A 95 20.15 24.99 1.16
CA CYS A 95 18.99 25.86 1.30
C CYS A 95 18.89 26.36 2.77
N HIS A 96 17.76 26.12 3.43
CA HIS A 96 17.45 26.75 4.71
C HIS A 96 17.86 25.91 5.92
N THR A 97 17.81 24.58 5.80
CA THR A 97 17.90 23.69 6.97
C THR A 97 19.18 22.86 7.00
N GLU A 98 19.20 21.76 6.25
CA GLU A 98 20.24 20.73 6.33
C GLU A 98 20.89 20.49 4.96
N ASP A 99 22.11 19.98 5.02
CA ASP A 99 22.84 19.58 3.83
C ASP A 99 22.49 18.13 3.44
N PHE A 100 21.37 17.98 2.74
CA PHE A 100 20.88 16.68 2.25
C PHE A 100 21.77 16.02 1.19
N GLN A 101 22.82 16.69 0.70
CA GLN A 101 23.73 16.10 -0.27
C GLN A 101 24.50 14.91 0.28
N LYS A 102 24.75 14.91 1.59
CA LYS A 102 25.43 13.81 2.29
C LYS A 102 24.64 12.50 2.23
N GLU A 103 23.35 12.58 1.92
CA GLU A 103 22.43 11.46 1.79
C GLU A 103 21.87 11.37 0.36
N ASP A 104 22.69 11.75 -0.63
CA ASP A 104 22.37 11.68 -2.07
C ASP A 104 21.10 12.47 -2.48
N GLY A 105 20.78 13.54 -1.74
CA GLY A 105 19.58 14.35 -1.99
C GLY A 105 18.29 13.67 -1.56
N THR A 106 18.36 12.68 -0.67
CA THR A 106 17.21 11.95 -0.14
C THR A 106 17.17 12.02 1.39
N VAL A 107 15.99 11.83 1.98
CA VAL A 107 15.85 11.76 3.45
C VAL A 107 14.63 10.94 3.86
N ASN A 108 14.69 10.25 5.00
CA ASN A 108 13.48 9.69 5.61
C ASN A 108 12.66 10.82 6.26
N GLY A 109 11.36 10.90 5.97
CA GLY A 109 10.51 12.01 6.44
C GLY A 109 10.57 12.21 7.95
N ALA A 110 10.38 11.14 8.72
CA ALA A 110 10.45 11.16 10.18
C ALA A 110 11.85 11.46 10.73
N ALA A 111 12.92 11.16 9.99
CA ALA A 111 14.29 11.53 10.38
C ALA A 111 14.52 13.04 10.25
N TRP A 112 13.93 13.67 9.23
CA TRP A 112 14.04 15.11 9.02
C TRP A 112 13.12 15.92 9.94
N HIS A 113 11.81 15.66 9.89
CA HIS A 113 10.85 16.24 10.84
C HIS A 113 9.56 15.41 10.85
N THR A 114 9.09 15.06 12.05
CA THR A 114 7.87 14.26 12.19
C THR A 114 6.62 15.02 11.72
N VAL A 115 5.86 14.43 10.80
CA VAL A 115 4.59 14.98 10.29
C VAL A 115 3.48 13.93 10.45
N ALA A 116 2.58 14.18 11.39
CA ALA A 116 1.43 13.29 11.59
C ALA A 116 0.31 13.58 10.56
N GLY A 117 -0.19 12.52 9.92
CA GLY A 117 -1.28 12.63 8.95
C GLY A 117 -0.85 13.22 7.61
N SER A 118 0.36 12.91 7.14
CA SER A 118 0.79 13.22 5.78
C SER A 118 0.00 12.39 4.76
N ILE A 119 -0.06 12.90 3.52
CA ILE A 119 -0.64 12.15 2.40
C ILE A 119 0.21 10.92 2.08
N ASN A 120 1.54 11.00 2.18
CA ASN A 120 2.43 9.90 1.81
C ASN A 120 2.23 8.67 2.70
N ASP A 121 2.15 8.86 4.02
CA ASP A 121 1.87 7.79 4.96
C ASP A 121 0.45 7.23 4.77
N PHE A 122 -0.52 8.10 4.45
CA PHE A 122 -1.88 7.66 4.12
C PHE A 122 -1.91 6.78 2.87
N SER A 123 -1.27 7.21 1.79
CA SER A 123 -1.14 6.50 0.52
C SER A 123 -0.59 5.09 0.74
N TYR A 124 0.51 4.96 1.47
CA TYR A 124 1.16 3.68 1.74
C TYR A 124 0.36 2.78 2.69
N LEU A 125 -0.32 3.34 3.70
CA LEU A 125 -1.03 2.53 4.71
C LEU A 125 -2.46 2.13 4.30
N HIS A 126 -3.14 2.94 3.48
CA HIS A 126 -4.56 2.75 3.15
C HIS A 126 -4.81 2.35 1.69
N THR A 127 -3.81 2.49 0.82
CA THR A 127 -3.90 2.11 -0.59
C THR A 127 -2.70 1.25 -1.00
N ASN A 128 -2.59 0.91 -2.28
CA ASN A 128 -1.40 0.24 -2.83
C ASN A 128 -0.32 1.24 -3.28
N CYS A 129 -0.59 2.54 -3.22
CA CYS A 129 0.24 3.58 -3.83
C CYS A 129 1.46 3.90 -2.98
N PHE A 130 2.64 3.89 -3.60
CA PHE A 130 3.87 4.36 -3.00
C PHE A 130 4.02 5.84 -3.34
N GLU A 131 4.05 6.71 -2.34
CA GLU A 131 4.11 8.16 -2.57
C GLU A 131 5.33 8.78 -1.91
N LEU A 132 5.99 9.69 -2.64
CA LEU A 132 7.14 10.47 -2.16
C LEU A 132 6.78 11.94 -1.99
N SER A 133 7.46 12.63 -1.09
CA SER A 133 7.47 14.10 -1.06
C SER A 133 8.72 14.63 -1.75
N ILE A 134 8.52 15.41 -2.81
CA ILE A 134 9.61 15.89 -3.65
C ILE A 134 9.69 17.40 -3.47
N TYR A 135 10.75 17.88 -2.81
CA TYR A 135 11.00 19.30 -2.63
C TYR A 135 11.86 19.79 -3.78
N VAL A 136 11.24 20.55 -4.70
CA VAL A 136 11.84 20.87 -6.01
C VAL A 136 12.73 22.11 -6.00
N GLY A 137 12.74 22.90 -4.92
CA GLY A 137 13.46 24.16 -4.87
C GLY A 137 13.41 24.85 -3.51
N CYS A 138 14.47 25.61 -3.19
CA CYS A 138 14.60 26.34 -1.93
C CYS A 138 13.54 27.45 -1.78
N ASP A 139 13.17 28.09 -2.89
CA ASP A 139 12.19 29.17 -2.90
C ASP A 139 10.80 28.63 -3.17
N LYS A 140 9.89 28.85 -2.22
CA LYS A 140 8.49 28.37 -2.32
C LYS A 140 7.70 29.06 -3.43
N TYR A 141 8.12 30.25 -3.82
CA TYR A 141 7.45 31.09 -4.80
C TYR A 141 8.51 31.84 -5.63
N PRO A 142 9.23 31.14 -6.53
CA PRO A 142 10.27 31.74 -7.35
C PRO A 142 9.68 32.77 -8.31
N HIS A 143 10.52 33.66 -8.83
CA HIS A 143 10.08 34.64 -9.80
C HIS A 143 9.77 33.96 -11.15
N GLU A 144 8.84 34.52 -11.94
CA GLU A 144 8.42 33.94 -13.23
C GLU A 144 9.60 33.66 -14.18
N SER A 145 10.62 34.52 -14.13
CA SER A 145 11.83 34.40 -14.95
C SER A 145 12.67 33.14 -14.65
N GLU A 146 12.51 32.53 -13.47
CA GLU A 146 13.26 31.35 -13.04
C GLU A 146 12.55 30.04 -13.41
N LEU A 147 11.24 30.10 -13.72
CA LEU A 147 10.43 28.91 -14.04
C LEU A 147 10.98 28.05 -15.20
N PRO A 148 11.56 28.62 -16.28
CA PRO A 148 12.15 27.80 -17.35
C PRO A 148 13.35 26.99 -16.86
N GLU A 149 14.15 27.53 -15.95
CA GLU A 149 15.30 26.84 -15.36
C GLU A 149 14.84 25.76 -14.37
N GLU A 150 13.85 26.07 -13.53
CA GLU A 150 13.23 25.10 -12.63
C GLU A 150 12.64 23.89 -13.38
N TRP A 151 11.95 24.15 -14.50
CA TRP A 151 11.48 23.08 -15.37
C TRP A 151 12.64 22.21 -15.87
N GLU A 152 13.68 22.85 -16.39
CA GLU A 152 14.81 22.14 -16.97
C GLU A 152 15.63 21.34 -15.94
N ASN A 153 15.64 21.81 -14.68
CA ASN A 153 16.24 21.10 -13.54
C ASN A 153 15.47 19.83 -13.17
N ASN A 154 14.14 19.86 -13.30
CA ASN A 154 13.25 18.78 -12.85
C ASN A 154 12.76 17.85 -13.97
N ARG A 155 12.87 18.26 -15.25
CA ARG A 155 12.28 17.55 -16.40
C ARG A 155 12.67 16.08 -16.46
N GLU A 156 13.97 15.80 -16.41
CA GLU A 156 14.48 14.42 -16.52
C GLU A 156 14.05 13.59 -15.30
N SER A 157 14.15 14.15 -14.09
CA SER A 157 13.74 13.49 -12.85
C SER A 157 12.27 13.11 -12.81
N LEU A 158 11.39 13.99 -13.31
CA LEU A 158 9.96 13.69 -13.39
C LEU A 158 9.70 12.52 -14.34
N ILE A 159 10.39 12.46 -15.49
CA ILE A 159 10.25 11.38 -16.47
C ILE A 159 10.76 10.07 -15.89
N VAL A 160 12.00 10.05 -15.38
CA VAL A 160 12.62 8.86 -14.80
C VAL A 160 11.82 8.32 -13.61
N PHE A 161 11.25 9.20 -12.80
CA PHE A 161 10.36 8.82 -11.70
C PHE A 161 9.07 8.16 -12.20
N MET A 162 8.42 8.71 -13.21
CA MET A 162 7.25 8.08 -13.83
C MET A 162 7.59 6.71 -14.42
N GLU A 163 8.77 6.53 -15.00
CA GLU A 163 9.23 5.24 -15.53
C GLU A 163 9.40 4.18 -14.42
N GLN A 164 9.71 4.58 -13.18
CA GLN A 164 9.86 3.64 -12.06
C GLN A 164 8.57 2.87 -11.72
N VAL A 165 7.39 3.37 -12.13
CA VAL A 165 6.12 2.64 -11.95
C VAL A 165 6.10 1.30 -12.70
N HIS A 166 6.99 1.15 -13.69
CA HIS A 166 7.18 -0.06 -14.47
C HIS A 166 8.28 -0.98 -13.91
N ARG A 167 8.55 -0.94 -12.60
CA ARG A 167 9.47 -1.86 -11.92
C ARG A 167 8.73 -2.91 -11.09
N GLY A 168 9.47 -3.95 -10.69
CA GLY A 168 8.96 -5.01 -9.82
C GLY A 168 8.18 -6.06 -10.60
N ILE A 169 7.06 -6.51 -10.03
CA ILE A 169 6.21 -7.52 -10.63
C ILE A 169 4.81 -6.97 -10.90
N LYS A 170 4.18 -7.43 -11.97
CA LYS A 170 2.75 -7.23 -12.21
C LYS A 170 2.11 -8.52 -12.68
N GLY A 171 0.80 -8.63 -12.56
CA GLY A 171 0.11 -9.81 -13.06
C GLY A 171 -1.37 -9.76 -12.80
N MET A 172 -2.02 -10.89 -13.01
CA MET A 172 -3.43 -11.08 -12.71
C MET A 172 -3.65 -12.28 -11.80
N VAL A 173 -4.57 -12.15 -10.86
CA VAL A 173 -5.14 -13.23 -10.06
C VAL A 173 -6.45 -13.64 -10.68
N ARG A 174 -6.52 -14.88 -11.16
CA ARG A 174 -7.69 -15.42 -11.87
C ARG A 174 -8.19 -16.71 -11.23
N ASP A 175 -9.44 -17.05 -11.48
CA ASP A 175 -9.98 -18.38 -11.20
C ASP A 175 -9.69 -19.38 -12.35
N GLN A 176 -10.09 -20.65 -12.18
CA GLN A 176 -9.94 -21.68 -13.21
C GLN A 176 -10.69 -21.38 -14.52
N HIS A 177 -11.69 -20.50 -14.47
CA HIS A 177 -12.49 -20.09 -15.62
C HIS A 177 -11.93 -18.83 -16.29
N GLY A 178 -10.79 -18.32 -15.81
CA GLY A 178 -10.12 -17.13 -16.35
C GLY A 178 -10.72 -15.81 -15.85
N LYS A 179 -11.68 -15.83 -14.92
CA LYS A 179 -12.26 -14.62 -14.33
C LYS A 179 -11.28 -13.99 -13.33
N GLY A 180 -11.04 -12.69 -13.47
CA GLY A 180 -10.28 -11.90 -12.50
C GLY A 180 -10.91 -11.90 -11.12
N ILE A 181 -10.08 -12.01 -10.08
CA ILE A 181 -10.52 -12.03 -8.68
C ILE A 181 -10.14 -10.69 -8.05
N PRO A 182 -11.10 -9.80 -7.76
CA PRO A 182 -10.83 -8.52 -7.13
C PRO A 182 -10.50 -8.67 -5.64
N ASN A 183 -9.80 -7.68 -5.08
CA ASN A 183 -9.42 -7.62 -3.67
C ASN A 183 -8.65 -8.86 -3.15
N ALA A 184 -8.02 -9.63 -4.04
CA ALA A 184 -7.07 -10.67 -3.65
C ALA A 184 -5.82 -10.01 -3.07
N ILE A 185 -5.29 -10.60 -2.01
CA ILE A 185 -4.11 -10.15 -1.29
C ILE A 185 -2.89 -10.80 -1.96
N ILE A 186 -1.91 -9.98 -2.34
CA ILE A 186 -0.58 -10.39 -2.76
C ILE A 186 0.40 -10.04 -1.65
N SER A 187 1.00 -11.07 -1.05
CA SER A 187 2.02 -10.92 -0.03
C SER A 187 3.38 -11.40 -0.54
N VAL A 188 4.44 -10.72 -0.12
CA VAL A 188 5.82 -11.06 -0.47
C VAL A 188 6.53 -11.52 0.80
N GLU A 189 7.16 -12.68 0.76
CA GLU A 189 7.90 -13.20 1.92
C GLU A 189 9.01 -12.23 2.34
N GLY A 190 9.09 -11.93 3.63
CA GLY A 190 10.07 -10.99 4.19
C GLY A 190 9.65 -9.51 4.13
N VAL A 191 8.58 -9.16 3.43
CA VAL A 191 8.07 -7.78 3.36
C VAL A 191 6.71 -7.70 4.04
N ASN A 192 6.66 -7.04 5.20
CA ASN A 192 5.43 -6.91 6.00
C ASN A 192 4.52 -5.76 5.51
N HIS A 193 4.19 -5.80 4.23
CA HIS A 193 3.23 -4.88 3.60
C HIS A 193 2.61 -5.61 2.39
N ASP A 194 1.32 -5.90 2.47
CA ASP A 194 0.60 -6.60 1.40
C ASP A 194 -0.12 -5.61 0.49
N ILE A 195 -0.29 -5.96 -0.79
CA ILE A 195 -1.12 -5.19 -1.74
C ILE A 195 -2.38 -5.97 -2.11
N ARG A 196 -3.34 -5.26 -2.72
CA ARG A 196 -4.60 -5.84 -3.21
C ARG A 196 -4.74 -5.72 -4.71
N THR A 197 -5.33 -6.73 -5.35
CA THR A 197 -5.71 -6.65 -6.76
C THR A 197 -6.85 -5.66 -6.99
N ALA A 198 -6.86 -5.00 -8.15
CA ALA A 198 -7.94 -4.12 -8.58
C ALA A 198 -9.17 -4.93 -9.06
N SER A 199 -10.17 -4.25 -9.63
CA SER A 199 -11.48 -4.83 -9.99
C SER A 199 -11.40 -6.00 -10.96
N ASP A 200 -10.44 -5.98 -11.88
CA ASP A 200 -10.24 -7.01 -12.90
C ASP A 200 -9.25 -8.10 -12.44
N GLY A 201 -8.81 -8.05 -11.18
CA GLY A 201 -7.86 -8.99 -10.59
C GLY A 201 -6.39 -8.73 -10.95
N ASP A 202 -6.11 -7.65 -11.66
CA ASP A 202 -4.77 -7.15 -11.92
C ASP A 202 -4.12 -6.53 -10.67
N TYR A 203 -2.80 -6.62 -10.60
CA TYR A 203 -2.01 -6.03 -9.52
C TYR A 203 -0.63 -5.59 -10.01
N TRP A 204 -0.03 -4.69 -9.24
CA TRP A 204 1.33 -4.19 -9.44
C TRP A 204 2.01 -4.11 -8.08
N ARG A 205 3.21 -4.71 -7.98
CA ARG A 205 4.03 -4.68 -6.78
C ARG A 205 5.42 -4.17 -7.15
N LEU A 206 5.72 -2.95 -6.74
CA LEU A 206 7.06 -2.38 -6.88
C LEU A 206 8.02 -3.16 -5.99
N LEU A 207 9.12 -3.62 -6.60
CA LEU A 207 10.19 -4.37 -5.96
C LEU A 207 11.48 -4.04 -6.69
N ASN A 208 12.60 -4.10 -5.97
CA ASN A 208 13.92 -4.04 -6.59
C ASN A 208 14.27 -5.39 -7.26
N PRO A 209 15.32 -5.45 -8.10
CA PRO A 209 15.76 -6.69 -8.72
C PRO A 209 16.10 -7.75 -7.67
N GLY A 210 15.61 -8.97 -7.89
CA GLY A 210 15.74 -10.06 -6.92
C GLY A 210 14.73 -11.17 -7.15
N GLU A 211 14.90 -12.26 -6.40
CA GLU A 211 13.94 -13.38 -6.38
C GLU A 211 13.06 -13.29 -5.15
N TYR A 212 11.75 -13.41 -5.35
CA TYR A 212 10.75 -13.22 -4.30
C TYR A 212 9.78 -14.40 -4.26
N VAL A 213 9.49 -14.89 -3.07
CA VAL A 213 8.42 -15.84 -2.82
C VAL A 213 7.12 -15.06 -2.62
N VAL A 214 6.20 -15.17 -3.55
CA VAL A 214 4.99 -14.36 -3.62
C VAL A 214 3.77 -15.26 -3.45
N THR A 215 2.87 -14.85 -2.57
CA THR A 215 1.67 -15.59 -2.23
C THR A 215 0.42 -14.79 -2.60
N ALA A 216 -0.48 -15.41 -3.36
CA ALA A 216 -1.80 -14.87 -3.67
C ALA A 216 -2.87 -15.58 -2.82
N LYS A 217 -3.71 -14.78 -2.16
CA LYS A 217 -4.81 -15.25 -1.30
C LYS A 217 -6.06 -14.41 -1.52
N ALA A 218 -7.21 -15.07 -1.64
CA ALA A 218 -8.50 -14.38 -1.68
C ALA A 218 -9.53 -15.10 -0.79
N GLU A 219 -10.50 -14.36 -0.27
CA GLU A 219 -11.56 -14.95 0.56
C GLU A 219 -12.36 -15.99 -0.23
N GLY A 220 -12.49 -17.19 0.33
CA GLY A 220 -13.20 -18.30 -0.32
C GLY A 220 -12.39 -19.04 -1.40
N TYR A 221 -11.13 -18.66 -1.63
CA TYR A 221 -10.21 -19.35 -2.55
C TYR A 221 -9.05 -20.03 -1.82
N THR A 222 -8.39 -20.96 -2.48
CA THR A 222 -7.15 -21.60 -2.01
C THR A 222 -5.97 -20.66 -2.21
N THR A 223 -5.10 -20.56 -1.21
CA THR A 223 -3.84 -19.82 -1.32
C THR A 223 -2.89 -20.50 -2.30
N THR A 224 -2.16 -19.72 -3.09
CA THR A 224 -1.10 -20.23 -3.99
C THR A 224 0.15 -19.38 -3.85
N THR A 225 1.30 -20.05 -3.75
CA THR A 225 2.61 -19.43 -3.61
C THR A 225 3.48 -19.79 -4.80
N LYS A 226 4.24 -18.82 -5.32
CA LYS A 226 5.14 -18.97 -6.46
C LYS A 226 6.39 -18.12 -6.26
N ASN A 227 7.48 -18.50 -6.90
CA ASN A 227 8.65 -17.64 -7.01
C ASN A 227 8.49 -16.72 -8.22
N CYS A 228 8.59 -15.41 -8.00
CA CYS A 228 8.61 -14.38 -9.04
C CYS A 228 9.99 -13.71 -9.01
N ALA A 229 10.64 -13.56 -10.16
CA ALA A 229 11.92 -12.88 -10.28
C ALA A 229 11.74 -11.48 -10.88
N VAL A 230 12.43 -10.49 -10.35
CA VAL A 230 12.50 -9.12 -10.86
C VAL A 230 13.85 -8.94 -11.54
N GLY A 231 13.83 -8.64 -12.84
CA GLY A 231 15.05 -8.40 -13.63
C GLY A 231 15.66 -7.02 -13.39
N TYR A 232 16.84 -6.79 -13.96
CA TYR A 232 17.49 -5.48 -13.99
C TYR A 232 16.99 -4.58 -15.13
N ASP A 233 16.42 -5.19 -16.17
CA ASP A 233 15.89 -4.47 -17.34
C ASP A 233 14.68 -3.60 -16.96
N MET A 234 14.45 -2.54 -17.72
CA MET A 234 13.26 -1.72 -17.58
C MET A 234 12.01 -2.52 -17.98
N GLY A 235 11.01 -2.51 -17.11
CA GLY A 235 9.74 -3.20 -17.32
C GLY A 235 9.44 -4.19 -16.18
N PRO A 236 8.15 -4.35 -15.82
CA PRO A 236 7.80 -5.20 -14.70
C PRO A 236 7.70 -6.65 -15.17
N THR A 237 8.24 -7.58 -14.38
CA THR A 237 8.12 -9.01 -14.67
C THR A 237 6.68 -9.45 -14.48
N ARG A 238 6.16 -10.23 -15.43
CA ARG A 238 4.80 -10.78 -15.33
C ARG A 238 4.79 -12.00 -14.40
N CYS A 239 3.96 -11.97 -13.35
CA CYS A 239 3.76 -13.10 -12.44
C CYS A 239 2.25 -13.36 -12.22
N ASP A 240 1.65 -14.27 -12.97
CA ASP A 240 0.21 -14.53 -12.89
C ASP A 240 -0.13 -15.65 -11.88
N PHE A 241 -1.29 -15.53 -11.23
CA PHE A 241 -1.80 -16.50 -10.27
C PHE A 241 -3.16 -17.05 -10.71
N THR A 242 -3.32 -18.37 -10.54
CA THR A 242 -4.60 -19.04 -10.73
C THR A 242 -4.96 -19.73 -9.42
N ILE A 243 -6.07 -19.32 -8.79
CA ILE A 243 -6.50 -19.84 -7.49
C ILE A 243 -7.90 -20.46 -7.59
N ASN A 244 -8.14 -21.52 -6.81
CA ASN A 244 -9.37 -22.31 -6.91
C ASN A 244 -10.33 -21.96 -5.78
N LYS A 245 -11.64 -21.90 -6.07
CA LYS A 245 -12.65 -21.79 -5.01
C LYS A 245 -12.53 -22.97 -4.05
N THR A 246 -12.56 -22.68 -2.75
CA THR A 246 -12.61 -23.70 -1.69
C THR A 246 -13.94 -24.44 -1.71
N ASN A 247 -13.94 -25.69 -1.21
CA ASN A 247 -15.16 -26.49 -1.12
C ASN A 247 -16.26 -25.79 -0.29
N MET A 248 -15.89 -25.07 0.77
CA MET A 248 -16.85 -24.32 1.60
C MET A 248 -17.46 -23.14 0.84
N ALA A 249 -16.67 -22.39 0.08
CA ALA A 249 -17.18 -21.30 -0.75
C ALA A 249 -18.14 -21.82 -1.83
N ARG A 250 -17.79 -22.93 -2.49
CA ARG A 250 -18.67 -23.60 -3.47
C ARG A 250 -20.00 -24.03 -2.84
N ILE A 251 -19.96 -24.61 -1.65
CA ILE A 251 -21.17 -25.02 -0.92
C ILE A 251 -22.03 -23.81 -0.57
N LYS A 252 -21.43 -22.71 -0.08
CA LYS A 252 -22.15 -21.47 0.25
C LYS A 252 -22.85 -20.88 -0.98
N GLU A 253 -22.18 -20.82 -2.12
CA GLU A 253 -22.74 -20.33 -3.39
C GLU A 253 -23.91 -21.21 -3.89
N ILE A 254 -23.78 -22.54 -3.81
CA ILE A 254 -24.88 -23.45 -4.12
C ILE A 254 -26.06 -23.23 -3.16
N MET A 255 -25.78 -23.04 -1.87
CA MET A 255 -26.82 -22.81 -0.86
C MET A 255 -27.59 -21.51 -1.09
N GLU A 256 -26.90 -20.42 -1.45
CA GLU A 256 -27.51 -19.15 -1.82
C GLU A 256 -28.33 -19.28 -3.12
N LYS A 257 -27.80 -19.94 -4.14
CA LYS A 257 -28.48 -20.15 -5.44
C LYS A 257 -29.76 -20.98 -5.33
N PHE A 258 -29.80 -21.96 -4.42
CA PHE A 258 -30.96 -22.83 -4.21
C PHE A 258 -31.80 -22.46 -2.98
N GLY A 259 -31.56 -21.30 -2.34
CA GLY A 259 -32.35 -20.80 -1.21
C GLY A 259 -32.32 -21.69 0.04
N LYS A 260 -31.26 -22.49 0.24
CA LYS A 260 -31.13 -23.42 1.36
C LYS A 260 -30.27 -22.80 2.46
N GLN A 261 -30.87 -22.48 3.60
CA GLN A 261 -30.11 -22.02 4.77
C GLN A 261 -29.22 -23.14 5.34
N PRO A 262 -28.09 -22.81 5.99
CA PRO A 262 -27.28 -23.80 6.69
C PRO A 262 -28.13 -24.50 7.73
N ILE A 263 -28.13 -25.84 7.71
CA ILE A 263 -28.53 -26.59 8.89
C ILE A 263 -27.52 -26.21 9.96
N SER A 264 -27.88 -25.28 10.86
CA SER A 264 -26.93 -24.82 11.87
C SER A 264 -26.44 -26.03 12.66
N LEU A 265 -25.13 -26.14 12.83
CA LEU A 265 -24.54 -27.22 13.62
C LEU A 265 -25.09 -27.20 15.06
N SER A 266 -25.49 -26.02 15.56
CA SER A 266 -26.21 -25.86 16.83
C SER A 266 -27.61 -26.48 16.82
N LEU A 267 -28.40 -26.30 15.76
CA LEU A 267 -29.72 -26.93 15.59
C LEU A 267 -29.60 -28.45 15.42
N ARG A 268 -28.55 -28.92 14.73
CA ARG A 268 -28.27 -30.35 14.56
C ARG A 268 -27.90 -31.00 15.90
N ARG A 269 -27.03 -30.36 16.69
CA ARG A 269 -26.69 -30.79 18.06
C ARG A 269 -27.90 -30.72 19.01
N ALA A 270 -28.73 -29.68 18.91
CA ALA A 270 -29.95 -29.54 19.71
C ALA A 270 -30.99 -30.64 19.37
N ARG A 271 -31.19 -30.95 18.08
CA ARG A 271 -32.04 -32.06 17.61
C ARG A 271 -31.51 -33.43 18.04
N GLN A 272 -30.19 -33.62 18.10
CA GLN A 272 -29.59 -34.85 18.64
C GLN A 272 -29.79 -34.97 20.15
N ARG A 273 -29.56 -33.90 20.92
CA ARG A 273 -29.80 -33.86 22.37
C ARG A 273 -31.27 -34.09 22.72
N SER A 274 -32.20 -33.54 21.96
CA SER A 274 -33.64 -33.75 22.18
C SER A 274 -34.09 -35.17 21.84
N ARG A 275 -33.54 -35.80 20.79
CA ARG A 275 -33.77 -37.21 20.46
C ARG A 275 -33.23 -38.16 21.55
N GLN A 276 -32.02 -37.91 22.07
CA GLN A 276 -31.46 -38.68 23.18
C GLN A 276 -32.30 -38.56 24.46
N ARG A 277 -32.74 -37.34 24.82
CA ARG A 277 -33.64 -37.13 25.97
C ARG A 277 -34.98 -37.88 25.81
N ARG A 278 -35.58 -37.89 24.62
CA ARG A 278 -36.85 -38.63 24.37
C ARG A 278 -36.68 -40.15 24.47
N GLN A 279 -35.56 -40.71 24.02
CA GLN A 279 -35.24 -42.13 24.21
C GLN A 279 -35.05 -42.46 25.70
N GLN A 280 -34.38 -41.59 26.45
CA GLN A 280 -34.12 -41.78 27.87
C GLN A 280 -35.40 -41.70 28.72
N TYR A 281 -36.36 -40.84 28.36
CA TYR A 281 -37.68 -40.81 28.98
C TYR A 281 -38.51 -42.06 28.65
N ARG A 282 -38.51 -42.54 27.39
CA ARG A 282 -39.21 -43.78 27.01
C ARG A 282 -38.69 -45.01 27.75
N LEU A 283 -37.39 -45.08 28.01
CA LEU A 283 -36.78 -46.18 28.79
C LEU A 283 -37.10 -46.09 30.29
N ARG A 284 -37.34 -44.88 30.83
CA ARG A 284 -37.73 -44.66 32.23
C ARG A 284 -39.22 -44.86 32.50
N SER A 285 -40.07 -44.74 31.50
CA SER A 285 -41.52 -44.98 31.60
C SER A 285 -41.91 -46.45 31.33
N ALA A 286 -40.93 -47.33 31.09
CA ALA A 286 -41.12 -48.76 30.85
C ALA A 286 -40.66 -49.64 32.03
N VAL A 287 -40.49 -49.03 33.21
CA VAL A 287 -40.25 -49.69 34.51
C VAL A 287 -41.41 -49.39 35.43
#